data_AF-A0A7V8AYJ4-F1
#
_entry.id   AF-A0A7V8AYJ4-F1
#
_cell.length_a   1.000
_cell.length_b   1.000
_cell.length_c   1.000
_cell.angle_alpha   90.00
_cell.angle_beta   90.00
_cell.angle_gamma   90.00
#
_symmetry.space_group_name_H-M   'P 1'
#
loop_
_entity.id
_entity.type
_entity.pdbx_description
1 polymer ?
#
loop_
_entity_poly.entity_id
_entity_poly.type
_entity_poly.pdbx_seq_one_letter_code
_entity_poly.pdbx_strand_id
1 'polypeptide(L)'
;MRHRRKATTPCPFAIGSRIRPIANFEHHDYRRGESYEVTSVDCNDSTLQARDEHGQTGRWIRWCDCEATSDIGWEWLKGQLSAEALELLAAFDGLQMLKLRPDIRIALIQQATSLKERILTASQAVETPTTNS
;
A
#
# COMPACT_ATOMS: atom_id res chain seq x y z
N MET A 1 17.59 -46.67 1.40
CA MET A 1 16.63 -45.57 1.62
C MET A 1 16.64 -44.67 0.41
N ARG A 2 15.56 -44.67 -0.38
CA ARG A 2 15.43 -43.79 -1.57
C ARG A 2 15.01 -42.41 -1.07
N HIS A 3 15.91 -41.43 -1.12
CA HIS A 3 15.54 -40.03 -0.94
C HIS A 3 14.52 -39.67 -2.01
N ARG A 4 13.26 -39.57 -1.58
CA ARG A 4 12.16 -39.06 -2.40
C ARG A 4 12.56 -37.64 -2.78
N ARG A 5 13.01 -37.43 -4.03
CA ARG A 5 13.14 -36.09 -4.61
C ARG A 5 11.77 -35.43 -4.45
N LYS A 6 11.63 -34.55 -3.45
CA LYS A 6 10.46 -33.67 -3.37
C LYS A 6 10.46 -32.91 -4.69
N ALA A 7 9.35 -33.00 -5.42
CA ALA A 7 9.15 -32.18 -6.60
C ALA A 7 9.41 -30.74 -6.16
N THR A 8 10.47 -30.15 -6.72
CA THR A 8 10.83 -28.77 -6.49
C THR A 8 9.70 -27.95 -7.06
N THR A 9 8.83 -27.44 -6.20
CA THR A 9 7.80 -26.48 -6.62
C THR A 9 8.55 -25.35 -7.31
N PRO A 10 8.26 -25.03 -8.57
CA PRO A 10 8.92 -23.91 -9.23
C PRO A 10 8.64 -22.64 -8.44
N CYS A 11 9.67 -21.83 -8.22
CA CYS A 11 9.51 -20.55 -7.52
C CYS A 11 8.44 -19.72 -8.25
N PRO A 12 7.41 -19.23 -7.56
CA PRO A 12 6.39 -18.38 -8.18
C PRO A 12 6.87 -16.94 -8.40
N PHE A 13 8.07 -16.58 -7.92
CA PHE A 13 8.60 -15.22 -7.93
C PHE A 13 9.83 -15.09 -8.83
N ALA A 14 9.86 -14.02 -9.62
CA ALA A 14 11.02 -13.65 -10.42
C ALA A 14 11.91 -12.64 -9.67
N ILE A 15 13.20 -12.59 -10.00
CA ILE A 15 14.08 -11.51 -9.54
C ILE A 15 13.52 -10.16 -10.04
N GLY A 16 13.50 -9.15 -9.18
CA GLY A 16 12.88 -7.85 -9.42
C GLY A 16 11.38 -7.79 -9.10
N SER A 17 10.71 -8.93 -8.88
CA SER A 17 9.32 -8.94 -8.44
C SER A 17 9.19 -8.48 -6.98
N ARG A 18 8.02 -7.94 -6.63
CA ARG A 18 7.70 -7.50 -5.27
C ARG A 18 6.96 -8.60 -4.52
N ILE A 19 7.37 -8.79 -3.27
CA ILE A 19 6.78 -9.76 -2.36
C ILE A 19 6.44 -9.12 -1.02
N ARG A 20 5.47 -9.73 -0.34
CA ARG A 20 5.11 -9.39 1.04
C ARG A 20 5.21 -10.65 1.91
N PRO A 21 6.00 -10.63 3.00
CA PRO A 21 6.01 -11.71 3.97
C PRO A 21 4.66 -11.78 4.71
N ILE A 22 4.06 -12.97 4.77
CA ILE A 22 2.73 -13.19 5.38
C ILE A 22 2.80 -13.89 6.74
N ALA A 23 3.90 -14.59 7.03
CA ALA A 23 4.13 -15.22 8.33
C ALA A 23 4.76 -14.24 9.33
N ASN A 24 4.56 -14.49 10.62
CA ASN A 24 5.26 -13.76 11.67
C ASN A 24 6.66 -14.33 11.82
N PHE A 25 7.67 -13.47 11.68
CA PHE A 25 9.06 -13.83 11.84
C PHE A 25 9.64 -13.09 13.04
N GLU A 26 9.75 -13.76 14.19
CA GLU A 26 10.18 -13.11 15.45
C GLU A 26 11.67 -12.71 15.44
N HIS A 27 12.45 -13.18 14.46
CA HIS A 27 13.91 -13.00 14.41
C HIS A 27 14.49 -12.77 13.00
N HIS A 28 13.69 -12.30 12.04
CA HIS A 28 14.17 -12.11 10.66
C HIS A 28 14.20 -10.63 10.28
N ASP A 29 15.04 -10.31 9.30
CA ASP A 29 15.18 -8.98 8.70
C ASP A 29 13.90 -8.54 7.94
N TYR A 30 12.88 -9.40 7.91
CA TYR A 30 11.60 -9.21 7.26
C TYR A 30 10.49 -8.95 8.26
N ARG A 31 9.70 -7.91 8.01
CA ARG A 31 8.50 -7.59 8.76
C ARG A 31 7.28 -8.02 7.97
N ARG A 32 6.32 -8.63 8.66
CA ARG A 32 5.05 -9.05 8.07
C ARG A 32 4.31 -7.81 7.54
N GLY A 33 3.76 -7.92 6.33
CA GLY A 33 2.99 -6.84 5.71
C GLY A 33 3.80 -5.83 4.89
N GLU A 34 5.12 -5.77 5.11
CA GLU A 34 6.02 -4.88 4.38
C GLU A 34 6.35 -5.41 2.97
N SER A 35 6.74 -4.52 2.06
CA SER A 35 7.04 -4.85 0.66
C SER A 35 8.55 -4.90 0.40
N TYR A 36 9.01 -5.99 -0.20
CA TYR A 36 10.42 -6.21 -0.53
C TYR A 36 10.58 -6.60 -2.00
N GLU A 37 11.70 -6.25 -2.61
CA GLU A 37 12.05 -6.63 -3.98
C GLU A 37 12.93 -7.88 -3.97
N VAL A 38 12.52 -8.92 -4.68
CA VAL A 38 13.29 -10.17 -4.78
C VAL A 38 14.62 -9.91 -5.48
N THR A 39 15.72 -10.21 -4.80
CA THR A 39 17.09 -10.03 -5.34
C THR A 39 17.72 -11.36 -5.75
N SER A 40 17.29 -12.48 -5.16
CA SER A 40 17.82 -13.82 -5.46
C SER A 40 16.80 -14.90 -5.12
N VAL A 41 16.87 -16.02 -5.83
CA VAL A 41 15.98 -17.18 -5.67
C VAL A 41 16.83 -18.45 -5.65
N ASP A 42 16.67 -19.28 -4.63
CA ASP A 42 17.25 -20.62 -4.57
C ASP A 42 16.16 -21.66 -4.75
N CYS A 43 16.15 -22.26 -5.94
CA CYS A 43 15.18 -23.28 -6.27
C CYS A 43 15.38 -24.60 -5.52
N ASN A 44 16.57 -24.86 -4.95
CA ASN A 44 16.88 -26.15 -4.33
C ASN A 44 16.22 -26.32 -2.95
N ASP A 45 16.11 -25.24 -2.18
CA ASP A 45 15.57 -25.25 -0.82
C ASP A 45 14.29 -24.43 -0.64
N SER A 46 13.75 -23.88 -1.74
CA SER A 46 12.52 -23.10 -1.76
C SER A 46 12.59 -21.77 -1.02
N THR A 47 13.76 -21.12 -1.08
CA THR A 47 14.00 -19.82 -0.46
C THR A 47 14.32 -18.71 -1.46
N LEU A 48 14.16 -17.47 -1.01
CA LEU A 48 14.55 -16.28 -1.73
C LEU A 48 15.21 -15.28 -0.78
N GLN A 49 15.93 -14.32 -1.35
CA GLN A 49 16.30 -13.07 -0.67
C GLN A 49 15.56 -11.92 -1.32
N ALA A 50 15.23 -10.95 -0.50
CA ALA A 50 14.64 -9.70 -0.94
C ALA A 50 15.23 -8.51 -0.18
N ARG A 51 15.26 -7.36 -0.85
CA ARG A 51 15.73 -6.08 -0.32
C ARG A 51 14.57 -5.15 0.03
N ASP A 52 14.77 -4.36 1.06
CA ASP A 52 13.85 -3.27 1.43
C ASP A 52 14.05 -2.02 0.55
N GLU A 53 13.31 -0.97 0.84
CA GLU A 53 13.39 0.32 0.15
C GLU A 53 14.68 1.11 0.41
N HIS A 54 15.38 0.82 1.51
CA HIS A 54 16.67 1.41 1.83
C HIS A 54 17.84 0.65 1.18
N GLY A 55 17.54 -0.42 0.41
CA GLY A 55 18.51 -1.28 -0.25
C GLY A 55 19.13 -2.34 0.67
N GLN A 56 18.66 -2.49 1.91
CA GLN A 56 19.10 -3.54 2.82
C GLN A 56 18.52 -4.88 2.38
N THR A 57 19.39 -5.85 2.10
CA THR A 57 18.98 -7.22 1.75
C THR A 57 18.91 -8.07 3.01
N GLY A 58 17.76 -8.69 3.25
CA GLY A 58 17.58 -9.62 4.37
C GLY A 58 18.18 -11.00 4.14
N ARG A 59 18.13 -11.85 5.17
CA ARG A 59 18.46 -13.29 5.10
C ARG A 59 17.55 -14.05 4.13
N TRP A 60 17.81 -15.33 3.92
CA TRP A 60 16.92 -16.17 3.13
C TRP A 60 15.59 -16.44 3.85
N ILE A 61 14.48 -16.32 3.12
CA ILE A 61 13.11 -16.59 3.56
C ILE A 61 12.46 -17.60 2.61
N ARG A 62 11.58 -18.47 3.11
CA ARG A 62 10.87 -19.41 2.24
C ARG A 62 9.85 -18.68 1.40
N TRP A 63 9.81 -18.96 0.11
CA TRP A 63 8.84 -18.32 -0.77
C TRP A 63 7.39 -18.70 -0.44
N CYS A 64 7.15 -19.82 0.25
CA CYS A 64 5.79 -20.20 0.69
C CYS A 64 5.23 -19.30 1.79
N ASP A 65 6.10 -18.54 2.45
CA ASP A 65 5.74 -17.60 3.51
C ASP A 65 5.68 -16.15 2.96
N CYS A 66 5.64 -16.02 1.63
CA CYS A 66 5.53 -14.76 0.91
C CYS A 66 4.32 -14.81 -0.03
N GLU A 67 3.69 -13.67 -0.24
CA GLU A 67 2.73 -13.46 -1.32
C GLU A 67 3.29 -12.49 -2.36
N ALA A 68 2.91 -12.68 -3.63
CA ALA A 68 3.18 -11.68 -4.65
C ALA A 68 2.38 -10.44 -4.31
N THR A 69 3.02 -9.28 -4.36
CA THR A 69 2.30 -8.02 -4.25
C THR A 69 2.56 -7.16 -5.46
N SER A 70 1.49 -6.62 -6.02
CA SER A 70 1.52 -5.53 -7.00
C SER A 70 1.52 -4.16 -6.31
N ASP A 71 1.61 -4.13 -4.98
CA ASP A 71 1.59 -2.90 -4.22
C ASP A 71 2.86 -2.11 -4.49
N ILE A 72 2.64 -0.96 -5.10
CA ILE A 72 3.65 0.06 -5.30
C ILE A 72 3.95 0.63 -3.91
N GLY A 73 5.14 0.35 -3.38
CA GLY A 73 5.58 0.91 -2.10
C GLY A 73 5.50 2.43 -2.12
N TRP A 74 4.98 3.02 -1.05
CA TRP A 74 4.76 4.47 -0.97
C TRP A 74 6.05 5.27 -1.18
N GLU A 75 7.20 4.81 -0.69
CA GLU A 75 8.49 5.47 -0.95
C GLU A 75 8.88 5.47 -2.43
N TRP A 76 8.64 4.38 -3.14
CA TRP A 76 8.87 4.35 -4.59
C TRP A 76 7.91 5.30 -5.32
N LEU A 77 6.63 5.31 -4.93
CA LEU A 77 5.64 6.20 -5.52
C LEU A 77 6.03 7.67 -5.27
N LYS A 78 6.51 7.99 -4.07
CA LYS A 78 7.00 9.33 -3.75
C LYS A 78 8.17 9.76 -4.64
N GLY A 79 9.06 8.83 -4.98
CA GLY A 79 10.17 9.08 -5.91
C GLY A 79 9.75 9.32 -7.37
N GLN A 80 8.52 8.97 -7.75
CA GLN A 80 7.98 9.18 -9.10
C GLN A 80 7.01 10.38 -9.20
N LEU A 81 6.57 10.92 -8.06
CA LEU A 81 5.61 12.01 -8.02
C LEU A 81 6.30 13.38 -8.00
N SER A 82 5.68 14.37 -8.65
CA SER A 82 6.13 15.75 -8.56
C SER A 82 5.96 16.30 -7.13
N ALA A 83 6.71 17.34 -6.78
CA ALA A 83 6.58 18.01 -5.48
C ALA A 83 5.13 18.45 -5.20
N GLU A 84 4.44 18.96 -6.23
CA GLU A 84 3.01 19.34 -6.15
C GLU A 84 2.09 18.15 -5.84
N ALA A 85 2.32 16.99 -6.48
CA ALA A 85 1.52 15.79 -6.22
C ALA A 85 1.77 15.20 -4.82
N LEU A 86 3.01 15.30 -4.32
CA LEU A 86 3.35 14.93 -2.95
C LEU A 86 2.66 15.82 -1.92
N GLU A 87 2.64 17.12 -2.16
CA GLU A 87 2.00 18.12 -1.29
C GLU A 87 0.48 17.93 -1.26
N LEU A 88 -0.12 17.63 -2.43
CA LEU A 88 -1.53 17.24 -2.55
C LEU A 88 -1.83 15.97 -1.73
N LEU A 89 -0.99 14.94 -1.84
CA LEU A 89 -1.20 13.68 -1.13
C LEU A 89 -0.97 13.81 0.38
N ALA A 90 -0.08 14.71 0.82
CA ALA A 90 0.13 15.04 2.23
C ALA A 90 -1.09 15.70 2.90
N ALA A 91 -2.04 16.21 2.10
CA ALA A 91 -3.32 16.73 2.59
C ALA A 91 -4.32 15.62 3.00
N PHE A 92 -4.05 14.36 2.66
CA PHE A 92 -4.87 13.20 3.00
C PHE A 92 -4.28 12.42 4.19
N ASP A 93 -5.17 11.89 5.04
CA ASP A 93 -4.86 11.04 6.18
C ASP A 93 -4.87 9.57 5.73
N GLY A 94 -3.71 9.08 5.30
CA GLY A 94 -3.50 7.71 4.83
C GLY A 94 -4.00 7.44 3.40
N LEU A 95 -3.44 6.39 2.79
CA LEU A 95 -3.68 6.05 1.37
C LEU A 95 -4.80 5.03 1.16
N GLN A 96 -5.16 4.27 2.20
CA GLN A 96 -6.15 3.19 2.08
C GLN A 96 -7.60 3.67 2.13
N MET A 97 -7.84 4.90 2.58
CA MET A 97 -9.12 5.61 2.47
C MET A 97 -8.84 7.10 2.43
N LEU A 98 -8.77 7.71 1.23
CA LEU A 98 -8.47 9.14 1.03
C LEU A 98 -9.46 10.02 1.81
N LYS A 99 -9.12 10.33 3.06
CA LYS A 99 -9.84 11.28 3.92
C LYS A 99 -8.96 12.49 4.06
N LEU A 100 -9.49 13.67 3.76
CA LEU A 100 -8.77 14.92 4.01
C LEU A 100 -8.49 15.05 5.50
N ARG A 101 -7.26 15.46 5.84
CA ARG A 101 -6.87 15.79 7.21
C ARG A 101 -7.83 16.84 7.79
N PRO A 102 -8.14 16.77 9.09
CA PRO A 102 -9.13 17.67 9.71
C PRO A 102 -8.78 19.16 9.58
N ASP A 103 -7.51 19.52 9.70
CA ASP A 103 -6.99 20.88 9.59
C ASP A 103 -7.15 21.44 8.17
N ILE A 104 -6.81 20.65 7.15
CA ILE A 104 -6.99 21.03 5.73
C ILE A 104 -8.47 21.17 5.39
N ARG A 105 -9.34 20.30 5.92
CA ARG A 105 -10.79 20.39 5.74
C ARG A 105 -11.34 21.72 6.28
N ILE A 106 -10.89 22.14 7.46
CA ILE A 106 -11.30 23.41 8.08
C ILE A 106 -10.78 24.58 7.25
N ALA A 107 -9.52 24.54 6.80
CA ALA A 107 -8.93 25.58 5.95
C ALA A 107 -9.68 25.74 4.62
N LEU A 108 -10.05 24.64 3.96
CA LEU A 108 -10.85 24.65 2.73
C LEU A 108 -12.27 25.19 2.96
N ILE A 109 -12.90 24.82 4.08
CA ILE A 109 -14.20 25.36 4.48
C ILE A 109 -14.14 26.87 4.70
N GLN A 110 -13.06 27.37 5.29
CA GLN A 110 -12.84 28.80 5.54
C GLN A 110 -12.57 29.59 4.26
N GLN A 111 -11.95 28.97 3.24
CA GLN A 111 -11.70 29.57 1.93
C GLN A 111 -12.92 29.53 1.00
N ALA A 112 -13.93 28.71 1.32
CA ALA A 112 -15.14 28.61 0.53
C ALA A 112 -16.07 29.80 0.82
N THR A 113 -15.84 30.91 0.10
CA THR A 113 -16.48 32.23 0.29
C THR A 113 -18.02 32.23 0.24
N SER A 114 -18.66 31.15 -0.23
CA SER A 114 -20.12 31.00 -0.33
C SER A 114 -20.67 29.72 0.30
N LEU A 115 -19.87 28.99 1.10
CA LEU A 115 -20.28 27.69 1.63
C LEU A 115 -21.54 27.79 2.50
N LYS A 116 -21.62 28.82 3.35
CA LYS A 116 -22.79 29.10 4.20
C LYS A 116 -24.06 29.27 3.38
N GLU A 117 -24.01 30.10 2.34
CA GLU A 117 -25.16 30.40 1.47
C GLU A 117 -25.60 29.17 0.70
N ARG A 118 -24.64 28.38 0.18
CA ARG A 118 -24.93 27.13 -0.55
C ARG A 118 -25.52 26.04 0.34
N ILE A 119 -25.10 25.93 1.60
CA ILE A 119 -25.69 25.01 2.58
C ILE A 119 -27.14 25.41 2.88
N LEU A 120 -27.39 26.69 3.15
CA LEU A 120 -28.74 27.19 3.44
C LEU A 120 -29.70 26.96 2.27
N THR A 121 -29.27 27.24 1.04
CA THR A 121 -30.05 26.98 -0.17
C THR A 121 -30.31 25.48 -0.38
N ALA A 122 -29.32 24.62 -0.15
CA ALA A 122 -29.48 23.17 -0.29
C ALA A 122 -30.42 22.57 0.77
N SER A 123 -30.35 23.03 2.02
CA SER A 123 -31.24 22.55 3.10
C SER A 123 -32.70 22.92 2.85
N GLN A 124 -32.96 24.12 2.32
CA GLN A 124 -34.32 24.55 1.96
C GLN A 124 -34.91 23.75 0.80
N ALA A 125 -34.08 23.30 -0.15
CA ALA A 125 -34.51 22.46 -1.27
C ALA A 125 -34.89 21.02 -0.84
N VAL A 126 -34.38 20.54 0.31
CA VAL A 126 -34.71 19.22 0.87
C VAL A 126 -36.03 19.26 1.65
N GLU A 127 -36.46 20.43 2.14
CA GLU A 127 -37.68 20.59 2.95
C GLU A 127 -38.97 20.79 2.14
N THR A 128 -38.90 21.07 0.83
CA THR A 128 -40.09 21.03 -0.04
C THR A 128 -40.43 19.58 -0.40
N PRO A 129 -41.45 18.96 0.21
CA PRO A 129 -41.83 17.59 -0.13
C PRO A 129 -42.47 17.62 -1.52
N THR A 130 -42.18 16.58 -2.29
CA THR A 130 -42.94 16.13 -3.43
C THR A 130 -44.41 15.93 -3.04
N THR A 131 -45.22 16.99 -3.10
CA THR A 131 -46.68 16.87 -3.21
C THR A 131 -46.98 16.34 -4.60
N ASN A 132 -47.04 15.03 -4.75
CA ASN A 132 -47.65 14.39 -5.91
C ASN A 132 -48.77 13.45 -5.43
N SER A 133 -49.98 13.98 -5.62
CA SER A 133 -51.26 13.32 -5.96
C SER A 133 -51.86 12.31 -4.99
#